data_AF-A0A3B9FF24-F1
#
_entry.id   AF-A0A3B9FF24-F1
#
_cell.length_a   1.000
_cell.length_b   1.000
_cell.length_c   1.000
_cell.angle_alpha   90.00
_cell.angle_beta   90.00
_cell.angle_gamma   90.00
#
_symmetry.space_group_name_H-M   'P 1'
#
loop_
_entity.id
_entity.type
_entity.pdbx_description
1 polymer ?
#
loop_
_entity_poly.entity_id
_entity_poly.type
_entity_poly.pdbx_seq_one_letter_code
_entity_poly.pdbx_strand_id
1 'polypeptide(L)'
;MRANIAINDLGIVLASSNAAPSTGGAVAVRVNQRVAITLGSDPTVAALLSLIRTLRAVKAPITLIDANDIDSSSYTQSKLCILLARMALAKLESENQKCFQSKIALVTPDLLTLDNLPDDLLRLAQMSFDAPDVPTSLIKVYDAKIRNLTLVSQSLSMKLCFVVVPKDLVWPDPAPLLAQSCDHCLDAPFNQWLAIIYETAMAIRSPLYQHGTICLNDNLTYQFKRIIYPIMPANERASNHRILSAARLLDDLEAPII
;
A
#
# COMPACT_ATOMS: atom_id res chain seq x y z
N MET A 1 -21.46 -5.97 -20.53
CA MET A 1 -21.70 -6.05 -19.07
C MET A 1 -21.49 -4.67 -18.47
N ARG A 2 -22.44 -4.20 -17.66
CA ARG A 2 -22.39 -2.90 -16.98
C ARG A 2 -22.36 -3.14 -15.48
N ALA A 3 -21.38 -2.59 -14.78
CA ALA A 3 -21.31 -2.61 -13.32
C ALA A 3 -21.06 -1.19 -12.84
N ASN A 4 -21.72 -0.81 -11.74
CA ASN A 4 -21.56 0.51 -11.16
C ASN A 4 -21.51 0.38 -9.64
N ILE A 5 -20.44 0.90 -9.04
CA ILE A 5 -20.26 0.95 -7.60
C ILE A 5 -20.05 2.39 -7.16
N ALA A 6 -20.61 2.72 -6.00
CA ALA A 6 -20.26 3.91 -5.26
C ALA A 6 -19.45 3.52 -4.03
N ILE A 7 -18.55 4.38 -3.61
CA ILE A 7 -17.79 4.30 -2.37
C ILE A 7 -18.12 5.58 -1.62
N ASN A 8 -18.71 5.46 -0.43
CA ASN A 8 -18.99 6.64 0.39
C ASN A 8 -17.73 7.15 1.10
N ASP A 9 -17.87 8.26 1.81
CA ASP A 9 -16.86 8.88 2.65
C ASP A 9 -16.29 7.97 3.76
N LEU A 10 -17.05 6.97 4.19
CA LEU A 10 -16.60 5.93 5.13
C LEU A 10 -15.86 4.76 4.45
N GLY A 11 -15.69 4.79 3.12
CA GLY A 11 -15.05 3.72 2.36
C GLY A 11 -15.92 2.48 2.12
N ILE A 12 -17.22 2.55 2.39
CA ILE A 12 -18.18 1.45 2.18
C ILE A 12 -18.55 1.39 0.70
N VAL A 13 -18.40 0.20 0.11
CA VAL A 13 -18.79 -0.07 -1.27
C VAL A 13 -20.29 -0.36 -1.35
N LEU A 14 -21.00 0.40 -2.18
CA LEU A 14 -22.44 0.35 -2.38
C LEU A 14 -22.75 0.11 -3.87
N ALA A 15 -23.90 -0.52 -4.15
CA ALA A 15 -24.43 -0.54 -5.51
C ALA A 15 -24.86 0.87 -5.92
N SER A 16 -24.46 1.34 -7.11
CA SER A 16 -24.79 2.68 -7.59
C SER A 16 -25.73 2.65 -8.79
N SER A 17 -26.69 3.58 -8.80
CA SER A 17 -27.70 3.77 -9.85
C SER A 17 -27.32 4.83 -10.89
N ASN A 18 -26.03 5.14 -11.04
CA ASN A 18 -25.46 6.22 -11.89
C ASN A 18 -25.54 7.64 -11.30
N ALA A 19 -25.58 7.76 -9.97
CA ALA A 19 -25.44 9.04 -9.30
C ALA A 19 -23.99 9.56 -9.36
N ALA A 20 -23.84 10.89 -9.27
CA ALA A 20 -22.57 11.54 -9.02
C ALA A 20 -21.95 11.03 -7.69
N PRO A 21 -20.61 11.04 -7.54
CA PRO A 21 -20.00 10.65 -6.28
C PRO A 21 -20.47 11.57 -5.15
N SER A 22 -20.70 10.98 -3.97
CA SER A 22 -20.95 11.76 -2.76
C SER A 22 -19.70 12.57 -2.41
N THR A 23 -19.87 13.70 -1.70
CA THR A 23 -18.76 14.40 -1.05
C THR A 23 -17.92 13.42 -0.25
N GLY A 24 -16.59 13.50 -0.36
CA GLY A 24 -15.68 12.57 0.31
C GLY A 24 -15.59 11.16 -0.29
N GLY A 25 -16.42 10.82 -1.28
CA GLY A 25 -16.53 9.48 -1.85
C GLY A 25 -15.90 9.32 -3.24
N ALA A 26 -16.26 8.22 -3.91
CA ALA A 26 -15.88 7.93 -5.30
C ALA A 26 -16.96 7.06 -5.99
N VAL A 27 -17.01 7.10 -7.31
CA VAL A 27 -17.85 6.22 -8.13
C VAL A 27 -16.98 5.56 -9.18
N ALA A 28 -17.18 4.25 -9.39
CA ALA A 28 -16.54 3.51 -10.46
C ALA A 28 -17.59 2.83 -11.35
N VAL A 29 -17.59 3.19 -12.62
CA VAL A 29 -18.50 2.65 -13.63
C VAL A 29 -17.70 1.81 -14.62
N ARG A 30 -18.08 0.55 -14.79
CA ARG A 30 -17.56 -0.30 -15.84
C ARG A 30 -18.58 -0.44 -16.95
N VAL A 31 -18.19 -0.05 -18.16
CA VAL A 31 -18.94 -0.33 -19.39
C VAL A 31 -18.03 -1.14 -20.31
N ASN A 32 -18.38 -2.41 -20.50
CA ASN A 32 -17.58 -3.37 -21.27
C ASN A 32 -16.16 -3.51 -20.70
N GLN A 33 -15.14 -3.16 -21.49
CA GLN A 33 -13.73 -3.24 -21.13
C GLN A 33 -13.13 -1.89 -20.68
N ARG A 34 -13.97 -0.88 -20.40
CA ARG A 34 -13.53 0.41 -19.90
C ARG A 34 -14.08 0.65 -18.50
N VAL A 35 -13.23 1.15 -17.62
CA VAL A 35 -13.61 1.59 -16.28
C VAL A 35 -13.45 3.10 -16.23
N ALA A 36 -14.49 3.80 -15.83
CA ALA A 36 -14.47 5.22 -15.54
C ALA A 36 -14.57 5.41 -14.02
N ILE A 37 -13.72 6.25 -13.47
CA ILE A 37 -13.73 6.61 -12.04
C ILE A 37 -13.95 8.10 -11.93
N THR A 38 -14.86 8.49 -11.04
CA THR A 38 -15.08 9.89 -10.67
C THR A 38 -14.90 10.00 -9.17
N LEU A 39 -14.04 10.91 -8.73
CA LEU A 39 -13.84 11.21 -7.31
C LEU A 39 -14.82 12.31 -6.89
N GLY A 40 -15.37 12.18 -5.67
CA GLY A 40 -16.11 13.27 -5.04
C GLY A 40 -15.19 14.44 -4.69
N SER A 41 -15.78 15.57 -4.34
CA SER A 41 -15.02 16.67 -3.75
C SER A 41 -14.36 16.21 -2.44
N ASP A 42 -13.06 16.53 -2.29
CA ASP A 42 -12.22 16.18 -1.14
C ASP A 42 -12.36 14.70 -0.67
N PRO A 43 -11.95 13.71 -1.48
CA PRO A 43 -12.15 12.30 -1.16
C PRO A 43 -11.41 11.89 0.13
N THR A 44 -12.07 11.12 0.99
CA THR A 44 -11.50 10.69 2.27
C THR A 44 -10.44 9.61 2.10
N VAL A 45 -9.56 9.46 3.10
CA VAL A 45 -8.57 8.37 3.14
C VAL A 45 -9.24 7.00 3.02
N ALA A 46 -10.38 6.81 3.70
CA ALA A 46 -11.15 5.56 3.67
C ALA A 46 -11.70 5.26 2.27
N ALA A 47 -12.26 6.28 1.59
CA ALA A 47 -12.77 6.14 0.23
C ALA A 47 -11.65 5.80 -0.77
N LEU A 48 -10.52 6.51 -0.69
CA LEU A 48 -9.35 6.27 -1.54
C LEU A 48 -8.77 4.86 -1.33
N LEU A 49 -8.65 4.42 -0.07
CA LEU A 49 -8.15 3.07 0.26
C LEU A 49 -9.10 1.97 -0.26
N SER A 50 -10.41 2.17 -0.09
CA SER A 50 -11.43 1.25 -0.60
C SER A 50 -11.40 1.16 -2.13
N LEU A 51 -11.16 2.30 -2.81
CA LEU A 51 -10.99 2.34 -4.25
C LEU A 51 -9.74 1.57 -4.70
N ILE A 52 -8.59 1.76 -4.03
CA ILE A 52 -7.36 0.99 -4.28
C ILE A 52 -7.61 -0.51 -4.17
N ARG A 53 -8.30 -0.95 -3.11
CA ARG A 53 -8.68 -2.36 -2.90
C ARG A 53 -9.54 -2.89 -4.04
N THR A 54 -10.54 -2.12 -4.47
CA THR A 54 -11.43 -2.47 -5.58
C THR A 54 -10.66 -2.61 -6.90
N LEU A 55 -9.70 -1.72 -7.13
CA LEU A 55 -8.89 -1.71 -8.36
C LEU A 55 -7.99 -2.93 -8.53
N ARG A 56 -7.69 -3.69 -7.46
CA ARG A 56 -6.87 -4.93 -7.51
C ARG A 56 -7.39 -5.96 -8.52
N ALA A 57 -8.70 -6.00 -8.76
CA ALA A 57 -9.33 -6.95 -9.68
C ALA A 57 -9.47 -6.42 -11.11
N VAL A 58 -9.12 -5.15 -11.36
CA VAL A 58 -9.37 -4.47 -12.63
C VAL A 58 -8.16 -4.64 -13.57
N LYS A 59 -8.37 -5.35 -14.68
CA LYS A 59 -7.38 -5.52 -15.76
C LYS A 59 -7.67 -4.65 -17.01
N ALA A 60 -8.57 -3.69 -16.87
CA ALA A 60 -9.05 -2.84 -17.95
C ALA A 60 -8.37 -1.46 -17.92
N PRO A 61 -8.24 -0.77 -19.07
CA PRO A 61 -7.91 0.65 -19.10
C PRO A 61 -8.90 1.45 -18.23
N ILE A 62 -8.36 2.40 -17.48
CA ILE A 62 -9.12 3.19 -16.51
C ILE A 62 -9.05 4.66 -16.89
N THR A 63 -10.19 5.31 -16.96
CA THR A 63 -10.28 6.75 -17.16
C THR A 63 -10.62 7.39 -15.82
N LEU A 64 -9.79 8.33 -15.36
CA LEU A 64 -10.14 9.18 -14.23
C LEU A 64 -10.84 10.42 -14.79
N ILE A 65 -12.07 10.63 -14.38
CA ILE A 65 -12.89 11.78 -14.73
C ILE A 65 -12.73 12.77 -13.58
N ASP A 66 -12.10 13.90 -13.87
CA ASP A 66 -12.07 15.03 -12.93
C ASP A 66 -13.47 15.65 -12.86
N ALA A 67 -13.89 16.09 -11.68
CA ALA A 67 -15.15 16.79 -11.50
C ALA A 67 -15.15 18.16 -12.21
N ASN A 68 -13.97 18.72 -12.50
CA ASN A 68 -13.80 20.06 -13.08
C ASN A 68 -13.08 20.11 -14.43
N ASP A 69 -12.59 18.99 -14.97
CA ASP A 69 -11.74 19.00 -16.17
C ASP A 69 -12.42 18.29 -17.35
N ILE A 70 -12.35 18.91 -18.52
CA ILE A 70 -12.88 18.37 -19.79
C ILE A 70 -11.96 17.25 -20.31
N ASP A 71 -10.70 17.21 -19.84
CA ASP A 71 -9.69 16.25 -20.26
C ASP A 71 -9.62 15.02 -19.34
N SER A 72 -10.38 13.99 -19.72
CA SER A 72 -10.31 12.69 -19.07
C SER A 72 -8.94 12.02 -19.33
N SER A 73 -8.15 11.80 -18.29
CA SER A 73 -6.85 11.14 -18.42
C SER A 73 -6.98 9.62 -18.34
N SER A 74 -6.33 8.92 -19.28
CA SER A 74 -6.28 7.44 -19.30
C SER A 74 -5.11 6.93 -18.48
N TYR A 75 -5.40 6.07 -17.51
CA TYR A 75 -4.44 5.46 -16.60
C TYR A 75 -4.42 3.94 -16.74
N THR A 76 -3.22 3.38 -16.60
CA THR A 76 -3.07 1.98 -16.20
C THR A 76 -3.49 1.83 -14.75
N GLN A 77 -3.95 0.64 -14.35
CA GLN A 77 -4.30 0.32 -12.97
C GLN A 77 -3.18 0.69 -11.97
N SER A 78 -1.92 0.33 -12.25
CA SER A 78 -0.80 0.62 -11.35
C SER A 78 -0.56 2.12 -11.15
N LYS A 79 -0.53 2.90 -12.24
CA LYS A 79 -0.38 4.36 -12.16
C LYS A 79 -1.51 5.01 -11.38
N LEU A 80 -2.76 4.57 -11.58
CA LEU A 80 -3.90 5.12 -10.84
C LEU A 80 -3.83 4.77 -9.35
N CYS A 81 -3.53 3.51 -9.00
CA CYS A 81 -3.38 3.11 -7.60
C CYS A 81 -2.29 3.93 -6.88
N ILE A 82 -1.16 4.21 -7.54
CA ILE A 82 -0.10 5.06 -6.98
C ILE A 82 -0.58 6.50 -6.79
N LEU A 83 -1.32 7.06 -7.76
CA LEU A 83 -1.90 8.39 -7.63
C LEU A 83 -2.85 8.47 -6.42
N LEU A 84 -3.81 7.53 -6.32
CA LEU A 84 -4.77 7.45 -5.23
C LEU A 84 -4.06 7.27 -3.87
N ALA A 85 -3.02 6.44 -3.83
CA ALA A 85 -2.24 6.23 -2.62
C ALA A 85 -1.48 7.50 -2.20
N ARG A 86 -0.91 8.25 -3.15
CA ARG A 86 -0.29 9.55 -2.86
C ARG A 86 -1.29 10.57 -2.35
N MET A 87 -2.52 10.60 -2.89
CA MET A 87 -3.59 11.46 -2.37
C MET A 87 -3.98 11.05 -0.94
N ALA A 88 -4.14 9.76 -0.67
CA ALA A 88 -4.50 9.24 0.64
C ALA A 88 -3.39 9.53 1.68
N LEU A 89 -2.13 9.33 1.31
CA LEU A 89 -0.98 9.71 2.14
C LEU A 89 -0.98 11.21 2.37
N ALA A 90 -1.02 12.05 1.33
CA ALA A 90 -0.99 13.51 1.50
C ALA A 90 -2.07 14.00 2.48
N LYS A 91 -3.29 13.46 2.41
CA LYS A 91 -4.37 13.79 3.34
C LYS A 91 -4.05 13.33 4.76
N LEU A 92 -3.75 12.05 4.95
CA LEU A 92 -3.41 11.47 6.26
C LEU A 92 -2.22 12.17 6.93
N GLU A 93 -1.15 12.40 6.17
CA GLU A 93 0.08 13.03 6.63
C GLU A 93 -0.14 14.52 6.94
N SER A 94 -1.01 15.21 6.21
CA SER A 94 -1.36 16.61 6.51
C SER A 94 -2.11 16.79 7.82
N GLU A 95 -2.90 15.80 8.23
CA GLU A 95 -3.61 15.76 9.52
C GLU A 95 -2.67 15.30 10.67
N ASN A 96 -1.55 14.65 10.33
CA ASN A 96 -0.62 14.02 11.27
C ASN A 96 0.84 14.43 11.02
N GLN A 97 1.08 15.72 10.74
CA GLN A 97 2.39 16.24 10.30
C GLN A 97 3.55 15.94 11.27
N LYS A 98 3.24 15.72 12.55
CA LYS A 98 4.24 15.37 13.57
C LYS A 98 4.65 13.89 13.52
N CYS A 99 3.87 13.03 12.90
CA CYS A 99 4.08 11.58 12.91
C CYS A 99 4.92 11.12 11.72
N PHE A 100 4.64 11.62 10.52
CA PHE A 100 5.33 11.16 9.32
C PHE A 100 5.11 12.09 8.12
N GLN A 101 6.03 12.01 7.17
CA GLN A 101 5.89 12.57 5.83
C GLN A 101 6.62 11.66 4.84
N SER A 102 5.94 11.18 3.80
CA SER A 102 6.53 10.16 2.92
C SER A 102 6.15 10.31 1.45
N LYS A 103 6.98 9.70 0.62
CA LYS A 103 6.77 9.57 -0.83
C LYS A 103 6.83 8.10 -1.20
N ILE A 104 6.03 7.75 -2.20
CA ILE A 104 6.01 6.40 -2.78
C ILE A 104 6.30 6.44 -4.28
N ALA A 105 7.00 5.41 -4.76
CA ALA A 105 7.27 5.17 -6.16
C ALA A 105 7.32 3.66 -6.44
N LEU A 106 7.22 3.28 -7.72
CA LEU A 106 7.59 1.93 -8.14
C LEU A 106 9.08 1.73 -7.95
N VAL A 107 9.48 0.52 -7.56
CA VAL A 107 10.87 0.11 -7.72
C VAL A 107 11.16 -0.03 -9.21
N THR A 108 12.13 0.73 -9.71
CA THR A 108 12.62 0.69 -11.08
C THR A 108 14.10 0.30 -11.09
N PRO A 109 14.65 -0.19 -12.22
CA PRO A 109 16.08 -0.45 -12.34
C PRO A 109 16.93 0.76 -11.95
N ASP A 110 16.54 1.96 -12.38
CA ASP A 110 17.24 3.21 -12.03
C ASP A 110 17.29 3.44 -10.51
N LEU A 111 16.20 3.13 -9.80
CA LEU A 111 16.14 3.24 -8.34
C LEU A 111 17.13 2.29 -7.65
N LEU A 112 17.37 1.11 -8.23
CA LEU A 112 18.31 0.13 -7.70
C LEU A 112 19.77 0.53 -7.92
N THR A 113 20.03 1.45 -8.85
CA THR A 113 21.37 2.00 -9.13
C THR A 113 21.69 3.26 -8.32
N LEU A 114 20.74 3.77 -7.52
CA LEU A 114 21.01 4.87 -6.61
C LEU A 114 21.85 4.35 -5.43
N ASP A 115 23.04 4.93 -5.22
CA ASP A 115 24.08 4.55 -4.23
C ASP A 115 23.65 4.56 -2.75
N ASN A 116 22.36 4.67 -2.43
CA ASN A 116 21.89 4.97 -1.07
C ASN A 116 20.89 3.94 -0.51
N LEU A 117 20.62 2.81 -1.16
CA LEU A 117 19.75 1.77 -0.56
C LEU A 117 20.57 0.87 0.39
N PRO A 118 20.18 0.75 1.67
CA PRO A 118 20.78 -0.24 2.56
C PRO A 118 20.72 -1.66 1.98
N ASP A 119 21.74 -2.47 2.21
CA ASP A 119 21.90 -3.83 1.65
C ASP A 119 20.65 -4.70 1.72
N ASP A 120 19.97 -4.73 2.88
CA ASP A 120 18.78 -5.56 3.07
C ASP A 120 17.62 -5.10 2.19
N LEU A 121 17.47 -3.79 1.99
CA LEU A 121 16.45 -3.20 1.13
C LEU A 121 16.80 -3.46 -0.34
N LEU A 122 18.08 -3.30 -0.71
CA LEU A 122 18.56 -3.58 -2.06
C LEU A 122 18.33 -5.06 -2.42
N ARG A 123 18.70 -5.99 -1.53
CA ARG A 123 18.45 -7.43 -1.70
C ARG A 123 16.98 -7.71 -1.92
N LEU A 124 16.07 -7.17 -1.09
CA LEU A 124 14.62 -7.36 -1.26
C LEU A 124 14.15 -6.80 -2.61
N ALA A 125 14.60 -5.60 -2.97
CA ALA A 125 14.16 -4.90 -4.18
C ALA A 125 14.63 -5.59 -5.48
N GLN A 126 15.76 -6.29 -5.43
CA GLN A 126 16.32 -7.07 -6.54
C GLN A 126 15.71 -8.48 -6.66
N MET A 127 14.91 -8.94 -5.69
CA MET A 127 14.31 -10.27 -5.78
C MET A 127 13.29 -10.34 -6.92
N SER A 128 13.17 -11.54 -7.51
CA SER A 128 12.04 -11.91 -8.36
C SER A 128 11.22 -13.02 -7.69
N PHE A 129 9.90 -12.80 -7.64
CA PHE A 129 8.91 -13.77 -7.15
C PHE A 129 8.08 -14.36 -8.28
N ASP A 130 8.73 -14.79 -9.36
CA ASP A 130 8.12 -15.58 -10.45
C ASP A 130 7.83 -17.04 -10.04
N ALA A 131 7.77 -17.34 -8.74
CA ALA A 131 7.55 -18.69 -8.24
C ALA A 131 6.09 -19.14 -8.46
N PRO A 132 5.85 -20.45 -8.61
CA PRO A 132 4.50 -20.98 -8.82
C PRO A 132 3.59 -20.77 -7.60
N ASP A 133 4.18 -20.64 -6.42
CA ASP A 133 3.49 -20.56 -5.14
C ASP A 133 4.23 -19.67 -4.11
N VAL A 134 3.50 -19.29 -3.08
CA VAL A 134 3.92 -18.44 -1.96
C VAL A 134 4.98 -19.14 -1.11
N PRO A 135 4.85 -20.43 -0.68
CA PRO A 135 5.90 -21.12 0.06
C PRO A 135 7.26 -21.08 -0.61
N THR A 136 7.34 -21.35 -1.92
CA THR A 136 8.58 -21.31 -2.69
C THR A 136 9.20 -19.90 -2.69
N SER A 137 8.36 -18.86 -2.80
CA SER A 137 8.82 -17.47 -2.68
C SER A 137 9.37 -17.19 -1.28
N LEU A 138 8.71 -17.67 -0.23
CA LEU A 138 9.16 -17.47 1.16
C LEU A 138 10.47 -18.20 1.47
N ILE A 139 10.71 -19.37 0.89
CA ILE A 139 12.00 -20.08 1.00
C ILE A 139 13.12 -19.22 0.39
N LYS A 140 12.92 -18.66 -0.82
CA LYS A 140 13.90 -17.76 -1.44
C LYS A 140 14.22 -16.55 -0.56
N VAL A 141 13.21 -15.98 0.11
CA VAL A 141 13.37 -14.84 1.02
C VAL A 141 14.14 -15.22 2.28
N TYR A 142 13.83 -16.40 2.83
CA TYR A 142 14.56 -16.95 3.97
C TYR A 142 16.05 -17.13 3.64
N ASP A 143 16.35 -17.70 2.47
CA ASP A 143 17.72 -17.93 1.99
C ASP A 143 18.46 -16.61 1.70
N ALA A 144 17.74 -15.55 1.35
CA ALA A 144 18.31 -14.20 1.14
C ALA A 144 18.75 -13.51 2.44
N LYS A 145 18.40 -14.06 3.61
CA LYS A 145 18.83 -13.59 4.95
C LYS A 145 18.60 -12.09 5.18
N ILE A 146 17.47 -11.58 4.74
CA ILE A 146 17.06 -10.18 4.93
C ILE A 146 16.73 -9.99 6.42
N ARG A 147 17.54 -9.22 7.15
CA ARG A 147 17.44 -9.14 8.62
C ARG A 147 16.18 -8.40 9.09
N ASN A 148 15.81 -7.33 8.38
CA ASN A 148 14.76 -6.40 8.80
C ASN A 148 13.43 -6.69 8.12
N LEU A 149 13.12 -7.98 7.96
CA LEU A 149 11.95 -8.41 7.20
C LEU A 149 10.69 -8.46 8.09
N THR A 150 9.68 -7.74 7.65
CA THR A 150 8.29 -7.86 8.09
C THR A 150 7.52 -8.69 7.07
N LEU A 151 6.78 -9.69 7.55
CA LEU A 151 5.85 -10.48 6.73
C LEU A 151 4.41 -10.13 7.14
N VAL A 152 3.62 -9.68 6.17
CA VAL A 152 2.19 -9.39 6.33
C VAL A 152 1.38 -10.38 5.52
N SER A 153 0.28 -10.84 6.10
CA SER A 153 -0.70 -11.72 5.44
C SER A 153 -2.08 -11.08 5.46
N GLN A 154 -3.04 -11.69 4.75
CA GLN A 154 -4.46 -11.38 4.90
C GLN A 154 -5.13 -12.46 5.75
N SER A 155 -5.94 -12.04 6.73
CA SER A 155 -6.85 -12.92 7.46
C SER A 155 -7.94 -13.48 6.53
N LEU A 156 -8.74 -14.44 7.04
CA LEU A 156 -9.94 -14.92 6.34
C LEU A 156 -10.95 -13.79 6.05
N SER A 157 -10.96 -12.75 6.87
CA SER A 157 -11.76 -11.54 6.69
C SER A 157 -11.08 -10.47 5.84
N MET A 158 -10.00 -10.83 5.12
CA MET A 158 -9.22 -9.95 4.24
C MET A 158 -8.55 -8.76 4.95
N LYS A 159 -8.42 -8.81 6.27
CA LYS A 159 -7.69 -7.80 7.05
C LYS A 159 -6.20 -8.11 7.03
N LEU A 160 -5.37 -7.08 6.94
CA LEU A 160 -3.92 -7.22 7.04
C LEU A 160 -3.52 -7.64 8.44
N CYS A 161 -2.62 -8.62 8.58
CA CYS A 161 -2.08 -9.09 9.86
C CYS A 161 -0.57 -9.31 9.76
N PHE A 162 0.17 -8.91 10.80
CA PHE A 162 1.59 -9.25 10.92
C PHE A 162 1.77 -10.72 11.25
N VAL A 163 2.64 -11.38 10.50
CA VAL A 163 3.06 -12.77 10.72
C VAL A 163 4.47 -12.81 11.30
N VAL A 164 5.35 -11.95 10.78
CA VAL A 164 6.72 -11.79 11.25
C VAL A 164 7.02 -10.30 11.33
N VAL A 165 7.71 -9.89 12.39
CA VAL A 165 8.31 -8.56 12.54
C VAL A 165 9.78 -8.74 12.96
N PRO A 166 10.66 -7.74 12.72
CA PRO A 166 12.04 -7.77 13.19
C PRO A 166 12.12 -7.93 14.73
N LYS A 167 13.15 -8.63 15.22
CA LYS A 167 13.33 -8.85 16.67
C LYS A 167 13.70 -7.57 17.42
N ASP A 168 14.63 -6.80 16.87
CA ASP A 168 15.15 -5.56 17.45
C ASP A 168 14.43 -4.33 16.86
N LEU A 169 13.13 -4.48 16.63
CA LEU A 169 12.28 -3.48 16.00
C LEU A 169 12.21 -2.20 16.85
N VAL A 170 12.44 -1.05 16.23
CA VAL A 170 12.13 0.26 16.80
C VAL A 170 10.74 0.68 16.33
N TRP A 171 9.78 0.68 17.24
CA TRP A 171 8.39 1.06 16.99
C TRP A 171 7.77 1.65 18.25
N PRO A 172 6.78 2.56 18.16
CA PRO A 172 6.05 3.04 19.31
C PRO A 172 5.54 1.87 20.17
N ASP A 173 5.68 1.98 21.49
CA ASP A 173 5.11 1.00 22.40
C ASP A 173 3.58 1.08 22.43
N PRO A 174 2.87 -0.07 22.44
CA PRO A 174 3.41 -1.42 22.43
C PRO A 174 3.84 -1.90 21.03
N ALA A 175 4.88 -2.73 20.97
CA ALA A 175 5.27 -3.40 19.73
C ALA A 175 4.10 -4.20 19.12
N PRO A 176 4.01 -4.31 17.77
CA PRO A 176 2.78 -4.81 17.15
C PRO A 176 2.56 -6.30 17.39
N LEU A 177 1.34 -6.60 17.81
CA LEU A 177 0.91 -7.98 18.08
C LEU A 177 0.79 -8.78 16.78
N LEU A 178 1.44 -9.95 16.77
CA LEU A 178 1.38 -10.90 15.67
C LEU A 178 0.00 -11.58 15.61
N ALA A 179 -0.37 -12.04 14.41
CA ALA A 179 -1.63 -12.73 14.10
C ALA A 179 -2.92 -11.93 14.41
N GLN A 180 -2.81 -10.68 14.85
CA GLN A 180 -3.92 -9.74 14.94
C GLN A 180 -3.94 -8.84 13.71
N SER A 181 -5.12 -8.30 13.39
CA SER A 181 -5.21 -7.36 12.28
C SER A 181 -4.52 -6.05 12.63
N CYS A 182 -3.88 -5.42 11.65
CA CYS A 182 -3.18 -4.14 11.78
C CYS A 182 -4.07 -3.07 12.44
N ASP A 183 -5.37 -3.02 12.12
CA ASP A 183 -6.31 -2.06 12.72
C ASP A 183 -6.48 -2.22 14.25
N HIS A 184 -6.16 -3.39 14.80
CA HIS A 184 -6.25 -3.69 16.24
C HIS A 184 -4.90 -3.66 16.94
N CYS A 185 -3.81 -4.00 16.25
CA CYS A 185 -2.48 -4.06 16.86
C CYS A 185 -1.62 -2.82 16.62
N LEU A 186 -2.12 -1.84 15.86
CA LEU A 186 -1.49 -0.56 15.63
C LEU A 186 -2.49 0.57 15.87
N ASP A 187 -2.02 1.60 16.56
CA ASP A 187 -2.78 2.82 16.75
C ASP A 187 -2.83 3.66 15.47
N ALA A 188 -3.88 4.47 15.38
CA ALA A 188 -3.91 5.56 14.42
C ALA A 188 -2.85 6.61 14.80
N PRO A 189 -2.16 7.22 13.82
CA PRO A 189 -2.41 7.13 12.39
C PRO A 189 -1.57 6.07 11.66
N PHE A 190 -0.73 5.31 12.37
CA PHE A 190 0.21 4.35 11.79
C PHE A 190 -0.47 3.16 11.10
N ASN A 191 -1.58 2.67 11.65
CA ASN A 191 -2.35 1.59 11.04
C ASN A 191 -2.84 1.96 9.63
N GLN A 192 -3.43 3.13 9.46
CA GLN A 192 -3.93 3.65 8.19
C GLN A 192 -2.78 3.93 7.22
N TRP A 193 -1.69 4.50 7.71
CA TRP A 193 -0.50 4.79 6.92
C TRP A 193 0.07 3.50 6.29
N LEU A 194 0.26 2.44 7.09
CA LEU A 194 0.72 1.15 6.57
C LEU A 194 -0.33 0.47 5.68
N ALA A 195 -1.61 0.57 6.01
CA ALA A 195 -2.69 0.01 5.19
C ALA A 195 -2.68 0.61 3.78
N ILE A 196 -2.49 1.93 3.63
CA ILE A 196 -2.39 2.57 2.31
C ILE A 196 -1.26 1.93 1.49
N ILE A 197 -0.07 1.79 2.08
CA ILE A 197 1.10 1.28 1.38
C ILE A 197 0.94 -0.20 1.00
N TYR A 198 0.53 -1.03 1.94
CA TYR A 198 0.37 -2.47 1.75
C TYR A 198 -0.75 -2.83 0.78
N GLU A 199 -1.89 -2.15 0.87
CA GLU A 199 -3.00 -2.38 -0.06
C GLU A 199 -2.65 -1.90 -1.47
N THR A 200 -1.88 -0.81 -1.59
CA THR A 200 -1.37 -0.31 -2.86
C THR A 200 -0.41 -1.31 -3.50
N ALA A 201 0.57 -1.82 -2.76
CA ALA A 201 1.51 -2.83 -3.25
C ALA A 201 0.76 -4.06 -3.79
N MET A 202 -0.21 -4.58 -3.02
CA MET A 202 -1.04 -5.70 -3.48
C MET A 202 -1.94 -5.35 -4.67
N ALA A 203 -2.46 -4.12 -4.75
CA ALA A 203 -3.26 -3.69 -5.88
C ALA A 203 -2.41 -3.70 -7.16
N ILE A 204 -1.25 -3.07 -7.14
CA ILE A 204 -0.39 -2.95 -8.33
C ILE A 204 0.38 -4.23 -8.66
N ARG A 205 0.49 -5.17 -7.71
CA ARG A 205 1.24 -6.45 -7.83
C ARG A 205 2.69 -6.22 -8.26
N SER A 206 3.33 -5.22 -7.69
CA SER A 206 4.70 -4.82 -8.00
C SER A 206 5.34 -4.18 -6.77
N PRO A 207 6.67 -4.26 -6.64
CA PRO A 207 7.36 -3.67 -5.51
C PRO A 207 7.24 -2.14 -5.47
N LEU A 208 7.02 -1.61 -4.27
CA LEU A 208 7.00 -0.19 -3.97
C LEU A 208 8.24 0.19 -3.16
N TYR A 209 8.76 1.36 -3.48
CA TYR A 209 9.71 2.08 -2.65
C TYR A 209 8.99 3.21 -1.93
N GLN A 210 9.17 3.28 -0.62
CA GLN A 210 8.69 4.37 0.22
C GLN A 210 9.87 4.97 0.97
N HIS A 211 9.92 6.30 1.05
CA HIS A 211 10.92 7.01 1.82
C HIS A 211 10.40 8.33 2.35
N GLY A 212 11.03 8.86 3.39
CA GLY A 212 10.67 10.13 4.00
C GLY A 212 11.06 10.16 5.46
N THR A 213 10.24 10.81 6.27
CA THR A 213 10.45 10.96 7.71
C THR A 213 9.37 10.25 8.52
N ILE A 214 9.78 9.76 9.70
CA ILE A 214 8.88 9.16 10.68
C ILE A 214 9.31 9.55 12.10
N CYS A 215 8.35 9.85 12.95
CA CYS A 215 8.53 10.09 14.37
C CYS A 215 8.01 8.87 15.14
N LEU A 216 8.91 8.15 15.82
CA LEU A 216 8.56 6.93 16.56
C LEU A 216 8.47 7.17 18.07
N ASN A 217 9.35 8.01 18.63
CA ASN A 217 9.42 8.33 20.07
C ASN A 217 9.67 9.84 20.26
N ASP A 218 9.30 10.40 21.43
CA ASP A 218 9.62 11.74 21.99
C ASP A 218 10.10 12.83 21.00
N ASN A 219 9.33 13.06 19.93
CA ASN A 219 9.57 14.07 18.88
C ASN A 219 10.87 13.93 18.06
N LEU A 220 11.55 12.77 18.11
CA LEU A 220 12.69 12.50 17.24
C LEU A 220 12.18 12.03 15.88
N THR A 221 12.44 12.86 14.87
CA THR A 221 12.10 12.57 13.47
C THR A 221 13.30 11.91 12.81
N TYR A 222 13.08 10.71 12.29
CA TYR A 222 14.10 9.92 11.61
C TYR A 222 13.85 9.85 10.12
N GLN A 223 14.91 9.87 9.32
CA GLN A 223 14.80 9.50 7.91
C GLN A 223 14.63 7.99 7.79
N PHE A 224 13.75 7.54 6.90
CA PHE A 224 13.54 6.13 6.66
C PHE A 224 13.46 5.79 5.16
N LYS A 225 13.77 4.53 4.86
CA LYS A 225 13.50 3.88 3.57
C LYS A 225 12.79 2.57 3.82
N ARG A 226 11.91 2.20 2.90
CA ARG A 226 11.15 0.95 2.93
C ARG A 226 10.98 0.40 1.52
N ILE A 227 11.17 -0.89 1.38
CA ILE A 227 10.78 -1.67 0.20
C ILE A 227 9.61 -2.56 0.60
N ILE A 228 8.54 -2.53 -0.20
CA ILE A 228 7.33 -3.33 -0.01
C ILE A 228 7.15 -4.19 -1.25
N TYR A 229 7.12 -5.51 -1.09
CA TYR A 229 7.04 -6.46 -2.19
C TYR A 229 5.87 -7.43 -1.99
N PRO A 230 4.83 -7.38 -2.82
CA PRO A 230 3.73 -8.34 -2.77
C PRO A 230 4.15 -9.70 -3.38
N ILE A 231 3.83 -10.80 -2.70
CA ILE A 231 3.91 -12.18 -3.23
C ILE A 231 2.49 -12.60 -3.59
N MET A 232 2.17 -12.57 -4.89
CA MET A 232 0.81 -12.84 -5.40
C MET A 232 0.85 -13.68 -6.69
N PRO A 233 1.24 -14.97 -6.62
CA PRO A 233 1.25 -15.85 -7.78
C PRO A 233 -0.13 -15.93 -8.42
N ALA A 234 -0.19 -15.97 -9.75
CA ALA A 234 -1.46 -15.89 -10.48
C ALA A 234 -2.44 -17.03 -10.19
N ASN A 235 -1.92 -18.19 -9.78
CA ASN A 235 -2.68 -19.42 -9.52
C ASN A 235 -3.08 -19.60 -8.05
N GLU A 236 -2.77 -18.63 -7.19
CA GLU A 236 -3.05 -18.71 -5.77
C GLU A 236 -4.31 -17.94 -5.35
N ARG A 237 -4.94 -18.42 -4.28
CA ARG A 237 -6.10 -17.76 -3.68
C ARG A 237 -5.64 -16.50 -2.96
N ALA A 238 -6.51 -15.49 -2.91
CA ALA A 238 -6.20 -14.22 -2.26
C ALA A 238 -5.78 -14.35 -0.78
N SER A 239 -6.34 -15.33 -0.06
CA SER A 239 -5.95 -15.65 1.33
C SER A 239 -4.48 -16.04 1.50
N ASN A 240 -3.85 -16.52 0.43
CA ASN A 240 -2.45 -16.95 0.48
C ASN A 240 -1.49 -15.83 0.08
N HIS A 241 -1.97 -14.73 -0.48
CA HIS A 241 -1.13 -13.59 -0.79
C HIS A 241 -0.39 -13.10 0.46
N ARG A 242 0.86 -12.68 0.25
CA ARG A 242 1.72 -12.14 1.30
C ARG A 242 2.31 -10.81 0.84
N ILE A 243 2.77 -10.03 1.80
CA ILE A 243 3.57 -8.84 1.56
C ILE A 243 4.82 -8.95 2.40
N LEU A 244 5.95 -8.75 1.74
CA LEU A 244 7.23 -8.53 2.39
C LEU A 244 7.42 -7.03 2.53
N SER A 245 7.83 -6.57 3.71
CA SER A 245 8.29 -5.20 3.92
C SER A 245 9.67 -5.28 4.56
N ALA A 246 10.62 -4.51 4.06
CA ALA A 246 11.88 -4.27 4.75
C ALA A 246 12.06 -2.77 4.87
N ALA A 247 12.21 -2.29 6.10
CA ALA A 247 12.33 -0.88 6.40
C ALA A 247 13.48 -0.61 7.38
N ARG A 248 14.10 0.55 7.21
CA ARG A 248 15.21 1.01 8.04
C ARG A 248 15.15 2.51 8.27
N LEU A 249 15.55 2.91 9.47
CA LEU A 249 16.01 4.27 9.74
C LEU A 249 17.40 4.46 9.11
N LEU A 250 17.69 5.66 8.60
CA LEU A 250 18.96 5.97 7.95
C LEU A 250 19.95 6.73 8.83
N ASP A 251 19.49 7.20 9.99
CA ASP A 251 20.34 7.89 10.96
C ASP A 251 21.17 6.86 11.77
N ASP A 252 21.96 7.30 12.77
CA ASP A 252 22.97 6.49 13.52
C ASP A 252 22.48 5.14 14.08
N LEU A 253 21.17 4.92 14.17
CA LEU A 253 20.56 3.70 14.66
C LEU A 253 20.56 2.55 13.65
N GLU A 254 20.52 2.83 12.34
CA GLU A 254 20.25 1.85 11.25
C GLU A 254 19.16 0.80 11.60
N ALA A 255 18.22 1.18 12.47
CA ALA A 255 17.38 0.22 13.16
C ALA A 255 16.23 -0.28 12.28
N PRO A 256 15.80 -1.55 12.42
CA PRO A 256 14.60 -2.03 11.77
C PRO A 256 13.38 -1.26 12.25
N ILE A 257 12.52 -0.92 11.31
CA ILE A 257 11.13 -0.52 11.56
C ILE A 257 10.20 -1.47 10.78
N ILE A 258 8.90 -1.40 10.99
CA ILE A 258 7.91 -2.19 10.24
C ILE A 258 7.77 -1.68 8.80
#